data_AF-A0A0B8NZR6-F1
#
_entry.id   AF-A0A0B8NZR6-F1
#
_cell.length_a   1.000
_cell.length_b   1.000
_cell.length_c   1.000
_cell.angle_alpha   90.00
_cell.angle_beta   90.00
_cell.angle_gamma   90.00
#
_symmetry.space_group_name_H-M   'P 1'
#
loop_
_entity.id
_entity.type
_entity.pdbx_description
1 polymer ?
#
loop_
_entity_poly.entity_id
_entity_poly.type
_entity_poly.pdbx_seq_one_letter_code
_entity_poly.pdbx_strand_id
1 'polypeptide(L)'
;MSSVYPRLDLLLITSRYEGLPMTALEAMARGVPVASLDVGDISKLVKHNQNGFVVSDVEALATVSQTGSLFQIAKSKRYRRQLEILLRKNTR
;
A
#
# COMPACT_ATOMS: atom_id res chain seq x y z
N MET A 1 -16.07 8.48 -1.18
CA MET A 1 -14.72 8.02 -1.62
C MET A 1 -14.65 6.51 -1.93
N SER A 2 -15.62 5.68 -1.52
CA SER A 2 -15.63 4.22 -1.75
C SER A 2 -15.65 3.78 -3.22
N SER A 3 -16.13 4.63 -4.14
CA SER A 3 -16.22 4.32 -5.58
C SER A 3 -14.89 4.45 -6.33
N VAL A 4 -13.90 5.12 -5.76
CA VAL A 4 -12.63 5.43 -6.44
C VAL A 4 -11.65 4.26 -6.32
N TYR A 5 -11.44 3.74 -5.12
CA TYR A 5 -10.48 2.66 -4.85
C TYR A 5 -10.65 1.40 -5.72
N PRO A 6 -11.87 0.87 -5.97
CA PRO A 6 -12.00 -0.31 -6.83
C PRO A 6 -11.54 -0.10 -8.28
N ARG A 7 -11.33 1.15 -8.70
CA ARG A 7 -10.83 1.53 -10.03
C ARG A 7 -9.34 1.85 -10.03
N LEU A 8 -8.67 1.80 -8.87
CA LEU A 8 -7.24 2.08 -8.77
C LEU A 8 -6.42 0.81 -8.91
N ASP A 9 -5.41 0.85 -9.76
CA ASP A 9 -4.40 -0.21 -9.84
C ASP A 9 -3.33 -0.09 -8.75
N LEU A 10 -3.07 1.14 -8.29
CA LEU A 10 -2.06 1.48 -7.29
C LEU A 10 -2.42 2.79 -6.58
N LEU A 11 -2.17 2.85 -5.28
CA LEU A 11 -2.11 4.11 -4.53
C LEU A 11 -0.65 4.51 -4.29
N LEU A 12 -0.30 5.73 -4.71
CA LEU A 12 1.00 6.35 -4.43
C LEU A 12 0.88 7.39 -3.32
N ILE A 13 1.77 7.29 -2.33
CA ILE A 13 1.87 8.26 -1.23
C ILE A 13 3.25 8.90 -1.29
N THR A 14 3.27 10.16 -1.71
CA THR A 14 4.48 10.97 -1.89
C THR A 14 4.68 11.99 -0.76
N SER A 15 3.85 11.93 0.29
CA SER A 15 3.98 12.77 1.48
C SER A 15 5.36 12.60 2.12
N ARG A 16 5.98 13.70 2.53
CA ARG A 16 7.27 13.70 3.25
C ARG A 16 7.14 13.59 4.78
N TYR A 17 5.92 13.81 5.29
CA TYR A 17 5.59 13.71 6.71
C TYR A 17 4.17 13.18 6.85
N GLU A 18 4.02 12.09 7.60
CA GLU A 18 2.73 11.46 7.92
C GLU A 18 2.82 10.82 9.31
N GLY A 19 1.67 10.67 9.96
CA GLY A 19 1.54 9.75 11.10
C GLY A 19 1.36 8.33 10.58
N LEU A 20 0.10 7.91 10.41
CA LEU A 20 -0.27 6.71 9.68
C LEU A 20 -1.24 7.12 8.56
N PRO A 21 -0.91 6.91 7.28
CA PRO A 21 -1.78 7.33 6.19
C PRO A 21 -3.08 6.50 6.18
N MET A 22 -4.21 7.13 6.52
CA MET A 22 -5.52 6.46 6.48
C MET A 22 -5.89 6.01 5.07
N THR A 23 -5.47 6.75 4.06
CA THR A 23 -5.66 6.40 2.65
C THR A 23 -4.98 5.08 2.28
N ALA A 24 -3.86 4.74 2.91
CA ALA A 24 -3.21 3.44 2.73
C ALA A 24 -4.09 2.31 3.30
N LEU A 25 -4.65 2.48 4.49
CA LEU A 25 -5.57 1.50 5.09
C LEU A 25 -6.82 1.31 4.21
N GLU A 26 -7.41 2.40 3.72
CA GLU A 26 -8.61 2.36 2.88
C GLU A 26 -8.38 1.73 1.52
N ALA A 27 -7.22 1.99 0.90
CA ALA A 27 -6.77 1.36 -0.34
C ALA A 27 -6.54 -0.14 -0.13
N MET A 28 -5.74 -0.48 0.88
CA MET A 28 -5.46 -1.86 1.23
C MET A 28 -6.76 -2.60 1.52
N ALA A 29 -7.68 -2.05 2.33
CA ALA A 29 -8.99 -2.64 2.64
C ALA A 29 -9.79 -3.07 1.39
N ARG A 30 -9.52 -2.46 0.24
CA ARG A 30 -10.19 -2.73 -1.04
C ARG A 30 -9.32 -3.51 -2.04
N GLY A 31 -8.20 -4.02 -1.58
CA GLY A 31 -7.25 -4.79 -2.38
C GLY A 31 -6.38 -3.94 -3.31
N VAL A 32 -6.32 -2.62 -3.08
CA VAL A 32 -5.46 -1.73 -3.86
C VAL A 32 -4.06 -1.72 -3.22
N PRO A 33 -3.01 -2.10 -3.96
CA PRO A 33 -1.64 -2.05 -3.45
C PRO A 33 -1.22 -0.61 -3.17
N VAL A 34 -0.27 -0.45 -2.25
CA VAL A 34 0.25 0.87 -1.84
C VAL A 34 1.75 0.93 -2.09
N ALA A 35 2.20 2.05 -2.66
CA ALA A 35 3.60 2.43 -2.74
C ALA A 35 3.78 3.79 -2.03
N SER A 36 4.70 3.87 -1.07
CA SER A 36 4.89 5.05 -0.22
C SER A 36 6.36 5.33 0.05
N LEU A 37 6.67 6.59 0.35
CA LEU A 37 7.92 6.93 1.05
C LEU A 37 7.93 6.35 2.47
N ASP A 38 9.11 6.04 3.00
CA ASP A 38 9.33 5.54 4.36
C ASP A 38 9.27 6.67 5.39
N VAL A 39 8.05 7.11 5.68
CA VAL A 39 7.78 8.19 6.63
C VAL A 39 6.67 7.77 7.61
N GLY A 40 6.80 8.22 8.86
CA GLY A 40 5.84 7.88 9.90
C GLY A 40 5.73 6.36 10.15
N ASP A 41 4.50 5.88 10.26
CA ASP A 41 4.17 4.51 10.64
C ASP A 41 3.82 3.60 9.45
N ILE A 42 4.00 4.05 8.21
CA ILE A 42 3.64 3.27 7.02
C ILE A 42 4.36 1.91 6.95
N SER A 43 5.59 1.82 7.45
CA SER A 43 6.38 0.58 7.50
C SER A 43 5.81 -0.47 8.49
N LYS A 44 4.94 -0.07 9.42
CA LYS A 44 4.18 -1.00 10.28
C LYS A 44 3.06 -1.70 9.50
N LEU A 45 2.52 -1.02 8.50
CA LEU A 45 1.39 -1.44 7.67
C LEU A 45 1.84 -2.17 6.39
N VAL A 46 2.78 -1.57 5.67
CA VAL A 46 3.30 -2.05 4.39
C VAL A 46 4.70 -2.63 4.59
N LYS A 47 4.85 -3.90 4.23
CA LYS A 47 6.12 -4.61 4.15
C LYS A 47 6.55 -4.68 2.70
N HIS A 48 7.66 -4.00 2.40
CA HIS A 48 8.25 -3.91 1.07
C HIS A 48 8.36 -5.29 0.39
N ASN A 49 7.96 -5.38 -0.89
CA ASN A 49 7.87 -6.60 -1.70
C ASN A 49 6.95 -7.72 -1.18
N GLN A 50 6.16 -7.48 -0.13
CA GLN A 50 5.22 -8.48 0.41
C GLN A 50 3.76 -8.08 0.19
N ASN A 51 3.40 -6.87 0.62
CA ASN A 51 2.04 -6.35 0.49
C ASN A 51 1.99 -4.92 -0.05
N GLY A 52 3.09 -4.46 -0.64
CA GLY A 52 3.25 -3.13 -1.20
C GLY A 52 4.71 -2.74 -1.20
N PHE A 53 4.97 -1.44 -1.34
CA PHE A 53 6.31 -0.90 -1.47
C PHE A 53 6.48 0.29 -0.54
N VAL A 54 7.54 0.22 0.26
CA VAL A 54 8.02 1.35 1.06
C VAL A 54 9.44 1.64 0.61
N VAL A 55 9.75 2.89 0.27
CA VAL A 55 11.03 3.29 -0.33
C VAL A 55 11.56 4.57 0.32
N SER A 56 12.87 4.81 0.25
CA SER A 56 13.53 5.94 0.90
C SER A 56 13.30 7.29 0.23
N ASP A 57 13.04 7.30 -1.08
CA ASP A 57 13.04 8.51 -1.89
C ASP A 57 12.07 8.42 -3.08
N VAL A 58 11.82 9.58 -3.69
CA VAL A 58 10.85 9.75 -4.78
C VAL A 58 11.30 9.04 -6.06
N GLU A 59 12.60 8.85 -6.24
CA GLU A 59 13.18 8.25 -7.45
C GLU A 59 12.98 6.74 -7.45
N ALA A 60 13.21 6.10 -6.30
CA ALA A 60 12.82 4.73 -6.04
C ALA A 60 11.30 4.54 -6.15
N LEU A 61 10.51 5.51 -5.68
CA LEU A 61 9.05 5.45 -5.78
C LEU A 61 8.57 5.50 -7.23
N ALA A 62 9.17 6.36 -8.05
CA ALA A 62 8.91 6.46 -9.48
C ALA A 62 9.28 5.17 -10.22
N THR A 63 10.40 4.55 -9.83
CA THR A 63 10.85 3.26 -10.38
C THR A 63 9.85 2.15 -10.08
N VAL A 64 9.44 2.03 -8.81
CA VAL A 64 8.44 1.04 -8.40
C VAL A 64 7.15 1.23 -9.18
N SER A 65 6.65 2.45 -9.29
CA SER A 65 5.38 2.79 -9.95
C SER A 65 5.29 2.33 -11.41
N GLN A 66 6.44 2.22 -12.09
CA GLN A 66 6.52 1.80 -13.50
C GLN A 66 6.70 0.29 -13.67
N THR A 67 6.90 -0.45 -12.58
CA THR A 67 7.27 -1.87 -12.65
C THR A 67 6.03 -2.78 -12.64
N GLY A 68 5.93 -3.68 -13.61
CA GLY A 68 4.84 -4.67 -13.69
C GLY A 68 4.74 -5.65 -12.50
N SER A 69 5.76 -5.71 -11.64
CA SER A 69 5.80 -6.52 -10.42
C SER A 69 4.73 -6.11 -9.40
N LEU A 70 4.34 -4.83 -9.38
CA LEU A 70 3.22 -4.32 -8.57
C LEU A 70 1.93 -5.09 -8.82
N PHE A 71 1.62 -5.36 -10.09
CA PHE A 71 0.41 -6.07 -10.50
C PHE A 71 0.41 -7.53 -10.04
N GLN A 72 1.59 -8.15 -9.91
CA GLN A 72 1.70 -9.54 -9.46
C GLN A 72 1.47 -9.67 -7.96
N ILE A 73 1.95 -8.71 -7.17
CA ILE A 73 1.76 -8.70 -5.71
C ILE A 73 0.27 -8.49 -5.38
N ALA A 74 -0.38 -7.52 -6.03
CA ALA A 74 -1.79 -7.18 -5.82
C ALA A 74 -2.75 -8.37 -6.11
N LYS A 75 -2.40 -9.23 -7.07
CA LYS A 75 -3.20 -10.42 -7.40
C LYS A 75 -2.87 -11.65 -6.54
N SER A 76 -1.85 -11.59 -5.69
CA SER A 76 -1.41 -12.75 -4.93
C SER A 76 -2.41 -13.13 -3.82
N LYS A 77 -2.65 -14.44 -3.62
CA LYS A 77 -3.44 -14.95 -2.49
C LYS A 77 -2.85 -14.54 -1.13
N ARG A 78 -1.52 -14.37 -1.07
CA ARG A 78 -0.78 -13.91 0.10
C ARG A 78 -1.17 -12.49 0.49
N TYR A 79 -1.27 -11.58 -0.48
CA TYR A 79 -1.70 -10.21 -0.27
C TYR A 79 -3.10 -10.16 0.36
N ARG A 80 -4.08 -10.85 -0.24
CA ARG A 80 -5.46 -10.92 0.30
C ARG A 80 -5.53 -11.45 1.73
N ARG A 81 -4.77 -12.52 2.03
CA ARG A 81 -4.75 -13.11 3.39
C ARG A 81 -4.12 -12.19 4.42
N GLN A 82 -3.03 -11.49 4.10
CA GLN A 82 -2.42 -10.51 5.00
C GLN A 82 -3.35 -9.33 5.26
N LEU A 83 -4.09 -8.93 4.23
CA LEU A 83 -5.08 -7.88 4.30
C LEU A 83 -6.22 -8.21 5.27
N GLU A 84 -6.76 -9.42 5.19
CA GLU A 84 -7.76 -9.92 6.14
C GLU A 84 -7.24 -9.90 7.58
N ILE A 85 -5.99 -10.32 7.80
CA ILE A 85 -5.37 -10.31 9.14
C ILE A 85 -5.24 -8.87 9.67
N LEU A 86 -4.81 -7.95 8.81
CA LEU A 86 -4.57 -6.57 9.19
C LEU A 86 -5.89 -5.83 9.48
N LEU A 87 -6.93 -6.06 8.68
CA LEU A 87 -8.26 -5.51 8.92
C LEU A 87 -8.83 -6.01 10.25
N ARG A 88 -8.72 -7.32 10.53
CA ARG A 88 -9.18 -7.91 11.80
C ARG A 88 -8.47 -7.33 13.05
N LYS A 89 -7.23 -6.86 12.91
CA LYS A 89 -6.46 -6.26 14.00
C LYS A 89 -6.83 -4.79 14.27
N ASN A 90 -7.43 -4.08 13.31
CA ASN A 90 -7.80 -2.67 13.42
C ASN A 90 -9.31 -2.45 13.66
N THR A 91 -10.14 -3.50 13.72
CA THR A 91 -11.58 -3.40 14.05
C THR A 91 -11.88 -3.62 15.55
N ARG A 92 -10.91 -3.37 16.44
CA ARG A 92 -11.10 -3.41 17.90
C ARG A 92 -10.71 -2.09 18.54
#